data_AF-A0A5E7UT05-F1
#
_entry.id   AF-A0A5E7UT05-F1
#
_cell.length_a   1.000
_cell.length_b   1.000
_cell.length_c   1.000
_cell.angle_alpha   90.00
_cell.angle_beta   90.00
_cell.angle_gamma   90.00
#
_symmetry.space_group_name_H-M   'P 1'
#
loop_
_entity.id
_entity.type
_entity.pdbx_description
1 polymer ?
#
loop_
_entity_poly.entity_id
_entity_poly.type
_entity_poly.pdbx_seq_one_letter_code
_entity_poly.pdbx_strand_id
1 'polypeptide(L)' 'MSEGWPPYVHAYREENLLISFSVRGNYQRIFISPDQQPSRPTDNQVVVYDVIFGSWATYEDALQSGIKAAEKFVDDHWAT' A
#
# COMPACT_ATOMS: atom_id res chain seq x y z
N MET A 1 2.91 -18.14 -11.78
CA MET A 1 2.68 -16.69 -11.96
C MET A 1 1.81 -16.28 -10.78
N SER A 2 2.32 -15.45 -9.88
CA SER A 2 1.70 -15.22 -8.57
C SER A 2 0.37 -14.48 -8.70
N GLU A 3 -0.72 -15.13 -8.31
CA GLU A 3 -2.07 -14.57 -8.14
C GLU A 3 -2.06 -13.55 -6.99
N GLY A 4 -1.62 -12.33 -7.27
CA GLY A 4 -1.69 -11.21 -6.34
C GLY A 4 -2.57 -10.10 -6.91
N TRP A 5 -3.25 -9.36 -6.04
CA TRP A 5 -3.96 -8.14 -6.46
C TRP A 5 -2.97 -7.11 -7.01
N PRO A 6 -3.36 -6.38 -8.07
CA PRO A 6 -2.48 -5.40 -8.70
C PRO A 6 -2.22 -4.24 -7.72
N PRO A 7 -1.01 -3.65 -7.73
CA PRO A 7 -0.75 -2.44 -6.96
C PRO A 7 -1.51 -1.23 -7.55
N TYR A 8 -1.71 -0.20 -6.74
CA TYR A 8 -2.41 1.03 -7.11
C TYR A 8 -1.65 2.25 -6.60
N VAL A 9 -1.52 3.29 -7.43
CA VAL A 9 -0.95 4.58 -7.01
C VAL A 9 -2.10 5.54 -6.69
N HIS A 10 -2.14 6.00 -5.45
CA HIS A 10 -3.11 6.98 -4.95
C HIS A 10 -2.45 8.35 -4.81
N ALA A 11 -3.03 9.37 -5.44
CA ALA A 11 -2.58 10.75 -5.30
C ALA A 11 -3.43 11.47 -4.25
N TYR A 12 -2.80 12.04 -3.22
CA TYR A 12 -3.49 12.79 -2.16
C TYR A 12 -2.59 13.91 -1.61
N ARG A 13 -3.10 15.16 -1.62
CA ARG A 13 -2.37 16.37 -1.16
C ARG A 13 -0.94 16.49 -1.72
N GLU A 14 -0.84 16.43 -3.05
CA GLU A 14 0.44 16.51 -3.80
C GLU A 14 1.40 15.33 -3.59
N GLU A 15 1.06 14.36 -2.73
CA GLU A 15 1.82 13.13 -2.52
C GLU A 15 1.27 11.98 -3.38
N ASN A 16 2.17 11.15 -3.91
CA ASN A 16 1.82 9.92 -4.62
C ASN A 16 2.25 8.71 -3.79
N LEU A 17 1.27 7.90 -3.38
CA LEU A 17 1.46 6.73 -2.54
C LEU A 17 1.16 5.45 -3.31
N LEU A 18 2.10 4.53 -3.30
CA LEU A 18 1.93 3.17 -3.81
C LEU A 18 1.29 2.29 -2.74
N ILE A 19 0.12 1.76 -3.08
CA ILE A 19 -0.63 0.75 -2.34
C ILE A 19 -0.35 -0.61 -2.99
N SER A 20 0.35 -1.47 -2.27
CA SER A 20 0.70 -2.82 -2.73
C SER A 20 0.04 -3.89 -1.89
N PHE A 21 -0.29 -5.02 -2.49
CA PHE A 21 -1.03 -6.10 -1.83
C PHE A 21 -0.20 -7.37 -1.77
N SER A 22 -0.21 -8.04 -0.62
CA SER A 22 0.29 -9.40 -0.48
C SER A 22 -0.81 -10.30 0.02
N VAL A 23 -1.27 -11.20 -0.85
CA VAL A 23 -2.26 -12.23 -0.54
C VAL A 23 -1.55 -13.58 -0.56
N ARG A 24 -1.44 -14.23 0.60
CA ARG A 24 -0.82 -15.55 0.75
C ARG A 24 -1.69 -16.43 1.64
N GLY A 25 -2.50 -17.29 1.02
CA GLY A 25 -3.47 -18.10 1.75
C GLY A 25 -4.46 -17.21 2.51
N ASN A 26 -4.59 -17.44 3.82
CA ASN A 26 -5.47 -16.63 4.69
C ASN A 26 -4.84 -15.32 5.15
N TYR A 27 -3.57 -15.06 4.82
CA TYR A 27 -2.87 -13.85 5.22
C TYR A 27 -2.96 -12.81 4.11
N GLN A 28 -3.57 -11.67 4.41
CA GLN A 28 -3.63 -10.53 3.50
C GLN A 28 -2.99 -9.31 4.16
N ARG A 29 -2.17 -8.60 3.39
CA ARG A 29 -1.46 -7.40 3.82
C ARG A 29 -1.56 -6.33 2.74
N ILE A 30 -1.69 -5.10 3.18
CA ILE A 30 -1.59 -3.92 2.34
C ILE A 30 -0.36 -3.15 2.81
N PHE A 31 0.49 -2.76 1.87
CA PHE A 31 1.67 -1.95 2.11
C PHE A 31 1.45 -0.58 1.51
N ILE A 32 1.69 0.46 2.29
CA ILE A 32 1.74 1.84 1.84
C ILE A 32 3.21 2.22 1.70
N SER A 33 3.58 2.76 0.55
CA SER A 33 4.96 3.07 0.18
C SER A 33 5.02 4.27 -0.76
N PRO A 34 6.19 4.91 -0.97
CA PRO A 34 6.33 5.89 -2.04
C PRO A 34 6.09 5.27 -3.42
N ASP A 35 5.58 6.04 -4.37
CA ASP A 35 5.35 5.63 -5.75
C ASP A 35 6.65 5.33 -6.52
N GLN A 36 7.75 6.00 -6.16
CA GLN A 36 9.06 5.85 -6.78
C GLN A 36 9.94 4.82 -6.07
N GLN A 37 9.50 3.56 -5.97
CA GLN A 37 10.37 2.47 -5.53
C GLN A 37 11.24 1.91 -6.67
N PRO A 38 12.47 1.45 -6.37
CA PRO A 38 13.27 0.75 -7.36
C PRO A 38 12.54 -0.54 -7.80
N SER A 39 12.58 -0.84 -9.10
CA SER A 39 11.88 -2.00 -9.69
C SER A 39 12.37 -3.36 -9.17
N ARG A 40 13.57 -3.40 -8.60
CA ARG A 40 14.16 -4.54 -7.90
C ARG A 40 14.79 -4.04 -6.60
N PRO A 41 13.98 -3.75 -5.58
CA PRO A 41 14.51 -3.28 -4.33
C PRO A 41 15.22 -4.44 -3.63
N THR A 42 16.43 -4.19 -3.13
CA THR A 42 16.99 -5.05 -2.07
C THR A 42 16.25 -4.78 -0.76
N ASP A 43 16.34 -5.67 0.23
CA ASP A 43 15.65 -5.49 1.52
C ASP A 43 15.97 -4.14 2.19
N ASN A 44 17.15 -3.57 1.92
CA ASN A 44 17.60 -2.28 2.44
C ASN A 44 17.06 -1.06 1.66
N GLN A 45 16.28 -1.27 0.59
CA GLN A 45 15.77 -0.22 -0.31
C GLN A 45 14.24 -0.17 -0.36
N VAL A 46 13.54 -1.12 0.25
CA VAL A 46 12.08 -1.08 0.35
C VAL A 46 11.71 -0.10 1.47
N VAL A 47 11.09 1.02 1.10
CA VAL A 47 10.52 1.96 2.06
C VAL A 47 9.04 1.65 2.24
N VAL A 48 8.66 1.17 3.42
CA VAL A 48 7.26 0.97 3.77
C VAL A 48 6.88 2.02 4.80
N TYR A 49 5.89 2.85 4.46
CA TYR A 49 5.33 3.86 5.34
C TYR A 49 4.36 3.25 6.35
N ASP A 50 3.52 2.32 5.90
CA ASP A 50 2.57 1.62 6.76
C ASP A 50 2.24 0.22 6.24
N VAL A 51 1.83 -0.67 7.16
CA VAL A 51 1.37 -2.02 6.86
C VAL A 51 0.04 -2.30 7.56
N ILE A 52 -0.98 -2.60 6.77
CA ILE A 52 -2.28 -3.03 7.27
C ILE A 52 -2.39 -4.53 7.17
N PHE A 53 -2.76 -5.17 8.27
CA PHE A 53 -3.11 -6.60 8.30
C PHE A 53 -4.63 -6.73 8.31
N GLY A 54 -5.17 -7.63 7.48
CA GLY A 54 -6.60 -7.79 7.40
C GLY A 54 -7.04 -9.03 6.64
N SER A 55 -8.34 -9.11 6.45
CA SER A 55 -8.99 -10.09 5.60
C SER A 55 -10.05 -9.37 4.80
N TRP A 56 -9.83 -9.29 3.49
CA TRP A 56 -10.72 -8.66 2.54
C TRP A 56 -11.25 -9.73 1.58
N ALA A 57 -12.55 -9.67 1.30
CA ALA A 57 -13.20 -10.61 0.41
C ALA A 57 -12.90 -10.28 -1.07
N THR A 58 -12.71 -9.01 -1.38
CA THR A 58 -12.51 -8.50 -2.72
C THR A 58 -11.31 -7.56 -2.80
N TYR A 59 -10.80 -7.37 -4.02
CA TYR A 59 -9.76 -6.38 -4.29
C TYR A 59 -10.21 -4.96 -3.94
N GLU A 60 -11.46 -4.63 -4.26
CA GLU A 60 -12.03 -3.30 -4.04
C GLU A 60 -12.10 -2.97 -2.54
N ASP A 61 -12.51 -3.93 -1.70
CA ASP A 61 -12.55 -3.73 -0.24
C ASP A 61 -11.16 -3.49 0.34
N ALA A 62 -10.18 -4.25 -0.14
CA ALA A 62 -8.78 -4.08 0.24
C ALA A 62 -8.26 -2.73 -0.23
N LEU A 63 -8.51 -2.35 -1.49
CA LEU A 63 -8.07 -1.09 -2.06
C LEU A 63 -8.64 0.10 -1.29
N GLN A 64 -9.93 0.10 -0.97
CA GLN A 64 -10.54 1.16 -0.17
C GLN A 64 -9.95 1.27 1.23
N SER A 65 -9.60 0.12 1.84
CA SER A 65 -8.91 0.10 3.14
C SER A 65 -7.50 0.67 3.02
N GLY A 66 -6.78 0.33 1.95
CA GLY A 66 -5.46 0.87 1.63
C GLY A 66 -5.48 2.38 1.40
N ILE A 67 -6.45 2.89 0.63
CA ILE A 67 -6.61 4.32 0.35
C ILE A 67 -6.83 5.09 1.65
N LYS A 68 -7.73 4.62 2.52
CA LYS A 68 -8.00 5.27 3.81
C LYS A 68 -6.76 5.35 4.70
N ALA A 69 -5.94 4.31 4.72
CA ALA A 69 -4.70 4.32 5.48
C ALA A 69 -3.64 5.22 4.83
N ALA A 70 -3.54 5.23 3.51
CA ALA A 70 -2.64 6.13 2.77
C ALA A 70 -2.97 7.59 3.07
N GLU A 71 -4.23 7.98 2.97
CA GLU A 71 -4.70 9.34 3.28
C GLU A 71 -4.44 9.68 4.75
N LYS A 72 -4.77 8.77 5.67
CA LYS A 72 -4.47 8.95 7.10
C LYS A 72 -2.98 9.15 7.36
N PHE A 73 -2.11 8.39 6.69
CA PHE A 73 -0.67 8.53 6.83
C PHE A 73 -0.20 9.93 6.42
N VAL A 74 -0.66 10.44 5.27
CA VAL A 74 -0.38 11.82 4.82
C VAL A 74 -0.91 12.83 5.83
N ASP A 75 -2.15 12.68 6.28
CA ASP A 75 -2.78 13.58 7.25
C ASP A 75 -2.01 13.64 8.58
N ASP A 76 -1.53 12.50 9.08
CA ASP A 76 -0.84 12.42 10.36
C ASP A 76 0.61 12.96 10.30
N HIS A 77 1.27 12.94 9.14
CA HIS A 77 2.72 13.18 9.03
C HIS A 77 3.13 14.33 8.11
N TRP A 78 2.29 14.76 7.15
CA TRP A 78 2.61 15.83 6.19
C TRP A 78 1.74 17.08 6.38
N ALA A 79 0.70 17.03 7.22
CA ALA A 79 -0.08 18.22 7.53
C ALA A 79 0.66 19.13 8.53
N THR A 80 1.47 20.05 8.01
CA THR A 80 1.90 21.29 8.69
C THR A 80 1.77 22.47 7.76
#